data_AF-A0A7I7WUY7-F1
#
_entry.id   AF-A0A7I7WUY7-F1
#
_cell.length_a   1.000
_cell.length_b   1.000
_cell.length_c   1.000
_cell.angle_alpha   90.00
_cell.angle_beta   90.00
_cell.angle_gamma   90.00
#
_symmetry.space_group_name_H-M   'P 1'
#
loop_
_entity.id
_entity.type
_entity.pdbx_description
1 polymer ?
#
loop_
_entity_poly.entity_id
_entity_poly.type
_entity_poly.pdbx_seq_one_letter_code
_entity_poly.pdbx_strand_id
1 'polypeptide(L)'
;MSEPASRQRFGELTSKTGLIAYEDLEQFWSTLEPVDIDFMIGEWRGGELPSGHRGDGFLGDRWFGTTFRSATDVDPVVCVDEDGNKYSDTEVMNGSASLWMEEFRGEVTATMVYDAMPIHDHFKKVDDNVVIAVTNGKGARDGGRYFFFYLERV
;
A
#
# COMPACT_ATOMS: atom_id res chain seq x y z
N MET A 1 10.80 20.47 15.72
CA MET A 1 10.40 19.20 16.39
C MET A 1 11.17 18.09 15.70
N SER A 2 11.71 17.11 16.44
CA SER A 2 12.38 15.96 15.82
C SER A 2 11.39 15.19 14.96
N GLU A 3 11.86 14.68 13.83
CA GLU A 3 11.08 13.77 12.99
C GLU A 3 10.73 12.50 13.78
N PRO A 4 9.51 11.95 13.67
CA PRO A 4 9.14 10.70 14.33
C PRO A 4 10.07 9.55 13.92
N ALA A 5 10.35 8.62 14.85
CA ALA A 5 11.21 7.47 14.58
C ALA A 5 10.71 6.59 13.42
N SER A 6 9.38 6.47 13.26
CA SER A 6 8.75 5.79 12.13
C SER A 6 9.13 6.43 10.80
N ARG A 7 9.07 7.76 10.73
CA ARG A 7 9.41 8.51 9.51
C ARG A 7 10.89 8.42 9.17
N GLN A 8 11.79 8.49 10.17
CA GLN A 8 13.21 8.25 9.93
C GLN A 8 13.45 6.85 9.35
N ARG A 9 12.84 5.82 9.96
CA ARG A 9 12.98 4.43 9.50
C ARG A 9 12.41 4.23 8.09
N PHE A 10 11.29 4.86 7.77
CA PHE A 10 10.73 4.86 6.42
C PHE A 10 11.72 5.44 5.41
N GLY A 11 12.31 6.61 5.70
CA GLY A 11 13.33 7.22 4.83
C GLY A 11 14.57 6.34 4.64
N GLU A 12 15.02 5.64 5.69
CA GLU A 12 16.11 4.66 5.55
C GLU A 12 15.74 3.53 4.59
N LEU A 13 14.52 2.99 4.66
CA LEU A 13 14.08 1.88 3.82
C LEU A 13 13.89 2.31 2.35
N THR A 14 13.28 3.48 2.11
CA THR A 14 13.02 3.97 0.74
C THR A 14 14.26 4.57 0.07
N SER A 15 15.29 4.98 0.82
CA SER A 15 16.55 5.45 0.24
C SER A 15 17.48 4.34 -0.25
N LYS A 16 17.21 3.07 0.10
CA LYS A 16 18.03 1.94 -0.33
C LYS A 16 17.86 1.69 -1.83
N THR A 17 18.98 1.60 -2.55
CA THR A 17 18.99 1.10 -3.93
C THR A 17 19.09 -0.42 -3.92
N GLY A 18 17.96 -1.12 -4.06
CA GLY A 18 17.90 -2.58 -4.17
C GLY A 18 16.89 -3.22 -3.22
N LEU A 19 17.04 -4.54 -3.00
CA LEU A 19 16.09 -5.30 -2.20
C LEU A 19 16.23 -4.98 -0.71
N ILE A 20 15.10 -4.84 -0.04
CA ILE A 20 14.94 -4.74 1.40
C ILE A 20 14.74 -6.15 1.96
N ALA A 21 15.41 -6.47 3.07
CA ALA A 21 15.18 -7.74 3.76
C ALA A 21 13.71 -7.83 4.19
N TYR A 22 13.07 -8.97 3.92
CA TYR A 22 11.67 -9.19 4.25
C TYR A 22 11.40 -9.01 5.76
N GLU A 23 12.33 -9.45 6.58
CA GLU A 23 12.28 -9.34 8.04
C GLU A 23 12.34 -7.90 8.52
N ASP A 24 13.07 -7.02 7.81
CA ASP A 24 13.09 -5.57 8.11
C ASP A 24 11.73 -4.93 7.87
N LEU A 25 11.02 -5.35 6.82
CA LEU A 25 9.68 -4.85 6.47
C LEU A 25 8.63 -5.33 7.47
N GLU A 26 8.66 -6.63 7.80
CA GLU A 26 7.80 -7.23 8.82
C GLU A 26 8.01 -6.56 10.19
N GLN A 27 9.26 -6.40 10.60
CA GLN A 27 9.58 -5.73 11.86
C GLN A 27 9.07 -4.29 11.83
N PHE A 28 9.33 -3.54 10.76
CA PHE A 28 8.92 -2.14 10.70
C PHE A 28 7.40 -2.00 10.77
N TRP A 29 6.65 -2.73 9.94
CA TRP A 29 5.18 -2.68 9.94
C TRP A 29 4.59 -3.06 11.30
N SER A 30 5.20 -4.02 12.03
CA SER A 30 4.75 -4.39 13.38
C SER A 30 4.85 -3.26 14.41
N THR A 31 5.67 -2.24 14.16
CA THR A 31 5.82 -1.07 15.05
C THR A 31 4.84 0.07 14.75
N LEU A 32 4.16 0.01 13.61
CA LEU A 32 3.29 1.09 13.15
C LEU A 32 1.89 0.98 13.77
N GLU A 33 1.20 2.13 13.84
CA GLU A 33 -0.16 2.21 14.34
C GLU A 33 -1.18 1.92 13.23
N PRO A 34 -2.31 1.27 13.52
CA PRO A 34 -3.41 1.12 12.57
C PRO A 34 -4.03 2.48 12.20
N VAL A 35 -4.70 2.51 11.06
CA VAL A 35 -5.42 3.68 10.55
C VAL A 35 -6.91 3.36 10.40
N ASP A 36 -7.75 4.39 10.42
CA ASP A 36 -9.17 4.26 10.10
C ASP A 36 -9.46 4.63 8.62
N ILE A 37 -10.71 4.45 8.21
CA ILE A 37 -11.14 4.74 6.84
C ILE A 37 -11.00 6.23 6.53
N ASP A 38 -11.36 7.10 7.46
CA ASP A 38 -11.31 8.55 7.27
C ASP A 38 -9.89 9.03 7.00
N PHE A 39 -8.90 8.44 7.68
CA PHE A 39 -7.49 8.67 7.44
C PHE A 39 -7.06 8.29 6.01
N MET A 40 -7.69 7.30 5.38
CA MET A 40 -7.32 6.84 4.04
C MET A 40 -7.98 7.66 2.91
N ILE A 41 -9.02 8.43 3.18
CA ILE A 41 -9.72 9.19 2.13
C ILE A 41 -8.78 10.23 1.47
N GLY A 42 -8.78 10.25 0.14
CA GLY A 42 -7.97 11.15 -0.68
C GLY A 42 -7.15 10.44 -1.76
N GLU A 43 -6.28 11.22 -2.40
CA GLU A 43 -5.33 10.74 -3.41
C GLU A 43 -3.99 10.42 -2.76
N TRP A 44 -3.41 9.30 -3.19
CA TRP A 44 -2.12 8.83 -2.72
C TRP A 44 -1.24 8.43 -3.89
N ARG A 45 0.02 8.86 -3.85
CA ARG A 45 1.09 8.38 -4.72
C ARG A 45 1.63 7.08 -4.16
N GLY A 46 1.73 6.06 -5.01
CA GLY A 46 2.26 4.76 -4.65
C GLY A 46 3.77 4.66 -4.81
N GLY A 47 4.37 3.78 -4.02
CA GLY A 47 5.74 3.34 -4.22
C GLY A 47 5.98 1.97 -3.62
N GLU A 48 6.95 1.24 -4.16
CA GLU A 48 7.24 -0.13 -3.76
C GLU A 48 8.29 -0.22 -2.65
N LEU A 49 8.21 -1.27 -1.84
CA LEU A 49 9.25 -1.69 -0.90
C LEU A 49 9.79 -3.05 -1.35
N PRO A 50 10.69 -3.10 -2.35
CA PRO A 50 11.04 -4.34 -3.03
C PRO A 50 11.75 -5.30 -2.08
N SER A 51 11.28 -6.54 -2.01
CA SER A 51 11.82 -7.58 -1.11
C SER A 51 12.21 -8.88 -1.83
N GLY A 52 12.21 -8.83 -3.16
CA GLY A 52 12.31 -9.98 -4.04
C GLY A 52 11.02 -10.80 -4.05
N HIS A 53 9.87 -10.15 -3.79
CA HIS A 53 8.55 -10.76 -3.92
C HIS A 53 8.15 -10.73 -5.39
N ARG A 54 7.45 -11.75 -5.89
CA ARG A 54 6.97 -11.78 -7.30
C ARG A 54 6.07 -10.60 -7.74
N GLY A 55 5.61 -9.80 -6.78
CA GLY A 55 4.78 -8.62 -7.00
C GLY A 55 5.61 -7.34 -7.21
N ASP A 56 6.91 -7.37 -6.89
CA ASP A 56 7.81 -6.25 -7.12
C ASP A 56 7.84 -5.93 -8.63
N GLY A 57 7.63 -4.67 -8.99
CA GLY A 57 7.57 -4.16 -10.36
C GLY A 57 6.27 -4.49 -11.11
N PHE A 58 5.26 -5.09 -10.47
CA PHE A 58 4.04 -5.55 -11.14
C PHE A 58 3.26 -4.41 -11.80
N LEU A 59 3.16 -3.25 -11.13
CA LEU A 59 2.39 -2.10 -11.61
C LEU A 59 3.17 -1.21 -12.59
N GLY A 60 4.49 -1.37 -12.64
CA GLY A 60 5.38 -0.69 -13.58
C GLY A 60 5.41 0.84 -13.47
N ASP A 61 6.07 1.48 -14.43
CA ASP A 61 6.41 2.92 -14.35
C ASP A 61 5.23 3.88 -14.50
N ARG A 62 4.08 3.39 -15.01
CA ARG A 62 2.89 4.23 -15.24
C ARG A 62 1.99 4.34 -14.02
N TRP A 63 2.23 3.53 -12.99
CA TRP A 63 1.43 3.56 -11.78
C TRP A 63 1.71 4.85 -10.99
N PHE A 64 0.66 5.64 -10.81
CA PHE A 64 0.67 6.81 -9.95
C PHE A 64 0.44 6.43 -8.50
N GLY A 65 -0.55 5.57 -8.22
CA GLY A 65 -0.96 5.24 -6.86
C GLY A 65 -2.43 4.82 -6.78
N THR A 66 -3.12 5.30 -5.75
CA THR A 66 -4.47 4.86 -5.37
C THR A 66 -5.31 6.07 -4.98
N THR A 67 -6.59 6.08 -5.37
CA THR A 67 -7.54 7.13 -4.95
C THR A 67 -8.69 6.52 -4.17
N PHE A 68 -8.86 6.95 -2.92
CA PHE A 68 -9.96 6.55 -2.05
C PHE A 68 -10.98 7.71 -2.00
N ARG A 69 -12.05 7.65 -2.81
CA ARG A 69 -13.09 8.69 -2.81
C ARG A 69 -14.03 8.55 -1.62
N SER A 70 -14.33 7.30 -1.26
CA SER A 70 -15.13 6.94 -0.10
C SER A 70 -14.78 5.53 0.37
N ALA A 71 -15.41 5.08 1.45
CA ALA A 71 -15.27 3.70 1.91
C ALA A 71 -15.66 2.66 0.84
N THR A 72 -16.57 2.99 -0.09
CA THR A 72 -17.08 2.03 -1.08
C THR A 72 -16.75 2.42 -2.52
N ASP A 73 -15.86 3.39 -2.72
CA ASP A 73 -15.45 3.89 -4.04
C ASP A 73 -13.95 4.17 -4.01
N VAL A 74 -13.19 3.18 -4.49
CA VAL A 74 -11.73 3.21 -4.53
C VAL A 74 -11.24 2.81 -5.91
N ASP A 75 -10.34 3.62 -6.46
CA ASP A 75 -9.53 3.27 -7.61
C ASP A 75 -8.19 2.72 -7.12
N PRO A 76 -8.01 1.38 -7.07
CA PRO A 76 -6.80 0.78 -6.50
C PRO A 76 -5.56 1.10 -7.34
N VAL A 77 -5.72 1.18 -8.66
CA VAL A 77 -4.64 1.44 -9.62
C VAL A 77 -4.97 2.67 -10.43
N VAL A 78 -4.39 3.79 -10.05
CA VAL A 78 -4.40 5.03 -10.84
C VAL A 78 -3.12 5.08 -11.65
N CYS A 79 -3.24 5.27 -12.96
CA CYS A 79 -2.13 5.39 -13.90
C CYS A 79 -2.09 6.80 -14.49
N VAL A 80 -0.92 7.18 -15.03
CA VAL A 80 -0.75 8.40 -15.83
C VAL A 80 -0.55 8.04 -17.29
N ASP A 81 -1.29 8.70 -18.18
CA ASP A 81 -1.11 8.57 -19.64
C ASP A 81 0.07 9.41 -20.17
N GLU A 82 0.32 9.33 -21.48
CA GLU A 82 1.43 10.05 -22.13
C GLU A 82 1.26 11.58 -22.08
N ASP A 83 0.02 12.06 -21.94
CA ASP A 83 -0.33 13.48 -21.86
C ASP A 83 -0.33 14.00 -20.40
N GLY A 84 -0.05 13.13 -19.42
CA GLY A 84 -0.01 13.48 -18.00
C GLY A 84 -1.36 13.41 -17.29
N ASN A 85 -2.41 12.89 -17.93
CA ASN A 85 -3.72 12.73 -17.30
C ASN A 85 -3.79 11.45 -16.46
N LYS A 86 -4.41 11.56 -15.28
CA LYS A 86 -4.67 10.41 -14.40
C LYS A 86 -5.93 9.68 -14.85
N TYR A 87 -5.89 8.36 -14.87
CA TYR A 87 -7.07 7.50 -15.09
C TYR A 87 -7.02 6.27 -14.19
N SER A 88 -8.19 5.70 -13.87
CA SER A 88 -8.29 4.44 -13.14
C SER A 88 -8.12 3.27 -14.11
N ASP A 89 -7.13 2.43 -13.88
CA ASP A 89 -6.93 1.20 -14.65
C ASP A 89 -7.66 0.04 -13.97
N THR A 90 -8.87 -0.23 -14.44
CA THR A 90 -9.69 -1.34 -13.93
C THR A 90 -9.28 -2.69 -14.50
N GLU A 91 -8.42 -2.76 -15.52
CA GLU A 91 -8.03 -4.03 -16.14
C GLU A 91 -6.99 -4.77 -15.30
N VAL A 92 -6.01 -4.05 -14.75
CA VAL A 92 -4.86 -4.63 -14.01
C VAL A 92 -5.31 -5.46 -12.80
N MET A 93 -6.30 -4.98 -12.05
CA MET A 93 -6.83 -5.64 -10.85
C MET A 93 -8.26 -6.15 -11.02
N ASN A 94 -8.75 -6.18 -12.26
CA ASN A 94 -10.07 -6.67 -12.64
C ASN A 94 -11.24 -5.94 -11.94
N GLY A 95 -11.09 -4.65 -11.64
CA GLY A 95 -12.16 -3.83 -11.06
C GLY A 95 -11.67 -2.76 -10.09
N SER A 96 -12.62 -2.28 -9.29
CA SER A 96 -12.43 -1.31 -8.20
C SER A 96 -12.14 -2.03 -6.87
N ALA A 97 -12.11 -1.26 -5.80
CA ALA A 97 -11.98 -1.77 -4.44
C ALA A 97 -12.89 -1.01 -3.47
N SER A 98 -12.94 -1.50 -2.23
CA SER A 98 -13.57 -0.84 -1.10
C SER A 98 -12.67 -0.88 0.13
N LEU A 99 -12.89 0.01 1.08
CA LEU A 99 -12.23 0.04 2.38
C LEU A 99 -13.12 -0.60 3.45
N TRP A 100 -12.53 -1.50 4.23
CA TRP A 100 -13.15 -2.13 5.39
C TRP A 100 -12.21 -2.07 6.58
N MET A 101 -12.78 -2.06 7.79
CA MET A 101 -12.01 -2.30 9.00
C MET A 101 -11.88 -3.82 9.17
N GLU A 102 -10.68 -4.36 8.92
CA GLU A 102 -10.40 -5.78 9.06
C GLU A 102 -9.40 -6.03 10.18
N GLU A 103 -9.55 -7.16 10.87
CA GLU A 103 -8.54 -7.65 11.81
C GLU A 103 -7.44 -8.39 11.06
N PHE A 104 -6.20 -7.99 11.31
CA PHE A 104 -5.02 -8.66 10.81
C PHE A 104 -3.93 -8.69 11.89
N ARG A 105 -3.54 -9.91 12.30
CA ARG A 105 -2.49 -10.16 13.31
C ARG A 105 -2.79 -9.56 14.69
N GLY A 106 -4.07 -9.54 15.08
CA GLY A 106 -4.54 -9.06 16.37
C GLY A 106 -4.87 -7.57 16.43
N GLU A 107 -4.76 -6.85 15.30
CA GLU A 107 -5.06 -5.42 15.21
C GLU A 107 -6.09 -5.16 14.12
N VAL A 108 -7.01 -4.22 14.36
CA VAL A 108 -8.01 -3.80 13.36
C VAL A 108 -7.52 -2.55 12.66
N THR A 109 -7.44 -2.56 11.33
CA THR A 109 -6.98 -1.43 10.53
C THR A 109 -7.76 -1.30 9.23
N ALA A 110 -7.81 -0.09 8.67
CA ALA A 110 -8.38 0.14 7.36
C ALA A 110 -7.62 -0.72 6.33
N THR A 111 -8.40 -1.44 5.53
CA THR A 111 -7.92 -2.43 4.60
C THR A 111 -8.62 -2.23 3.27
N MET A 112 -7.86 -2.13 2.19
CA MET A 112 -8.43 -2.11 0.84
C MET A 112 -8.69 -3.54 0.40
N VAL A 113 -9.96 -3.83 0.07
CA VAL A 113 -10.43 -5.13 -0.40
C VAL A 113 -10.80 -4.99 -1.86
N TYR A 114 -10.14 -5.76 -2.72
CA TYR A 114 -10.39 -5.73 -4.16
C TYR A 114 -11.68 -6.47 -4.50
N ASP A 115 -12.53 -5.87 -5.33
CA ASP A 115 -13.88 -6.40 -5.58
C ASP A 115 -13.85 -7.75 -6.33
N ALA A 116 -12.85 -7.93 -7.20
CA ALA A 116 -12.76 -9.09 -8.10
C ALA A 116 -11.55 -9.98 -7.85
N MET A 117 -10.75 -9.68 -6.82
CA MET A 117 -9.53 -10.41 -6.49
C MET A 117 -9.55 -10.73 -4.99
N PRO A 118 -9.17 -11.95 -4.56
CA PRO A 118 -9.11 -12.30 -3.14
C PRO A 118 -7.85 -11.72 -2.49
N ILE A 119 -7.65 -10.40 -2.62
CA ILE A 119 -6.48 -9.61 -2.23
C ILE A 119 -6.94 -8.49 -1.28
N HIS A 120 -6.18 -8.28 -0.22
CA HIS A 120 -6.50 -7.37 0.88
C HIS A 120 -5.22 -6.61 1.25
N ASP A 121 -5.23 -5.28 1.19
CA ASP A 121 -4.08 -4.44 1.55
C ASP A 121 -4.33 -3.77 2.90
N HIS A 122 -3.64 -4.24 3.95
CA HIS A 122 -3.79 -3.75 5.33
C HIS A 122 -2.86 -2.57 5.58
N PHE A 123 -3.41 -1.38 5.85
CA PHE A 123 -2.62 -0.16 6.00
C PHE A 123 -2.19 0.08 7.45
N LYS A 124 -1.00 0.65 7.64
CA LYS A 124 -0.56 1.22 8.91
C LYS A 124 0.19 2.52 8.73
N LYS A 125 0.07 3.42 9.70
CA LYS A 125 0.57 4.80 9.67
C LYS A 125 2.07 4.88 9.92
N VAL A 126 2.79 5.52 9.02
CA VAL A 126 4.16 6.02 9.28
C VAL A 126 4.08 7.41 9.90
N ASP A 127 3.33 8.31 9.27
CA ASP A 127 3.00 9.67 9.73
C ASP A 127 1.67 10.13 9.11
N ASP A 128 1.31 11.41 9.22
CA ASP A 128 0.04 11.94 8.70
C ASP A 128 -0.11 11.87 7.17
N ASN A 129 1.01 11.67 6.45
CA ASN A 129 1.06 11.68 4.99
C ASN A 129 1.56 10.36 4.39
N VAL A 130 1.96 9.37 5.20
CA VAL A 130 2.51 8.11 4.69
C VAL A 130 1.93 6.91 5.43
N VAL A 131 1.51 5.91 4.65
CA VAL A 131 1.17 4.57 5.15
C VAL A 131 1.97 3.49 4.45
N ILE A 132 2.15 2.37 5.15
CA ILE A 132 2.65 1.13 4.56
C ILE A 132 1.51 0.12 4.54
N ALA A 133 1.41 -0.59 3.42
CA ALA A 133 0.48 -1.67 3.22
C ALA A 133 1.19 -3.03 3.31
N VAL A 134 0.51 -4.01 3.92
CA VAL A 134 0.82 -5.43 3.79
C VAL A 134 -0.27 -6.10 2.99
N THR A 135 0.09 -6.69 1.86
CA THR A 135 -0.86 -7.40 1.00
C THR A 135 -1.04 -8.84 1.44
N ASN A 136 -2.25 -9.16 1.88
CA ASN A 136 -2.77 -10.47 2.18
C ASN A 136 -3.68 -10.95 1.03
N GLY A 137 -4.02 -12.22 1.02
CA GLY A 137 -4.97 -12.79 0.07
C GLY A 137 -4.65 -14.22 -0.32
N LYS A 138 -5.66 -14.91 -0.85
CA LYS A 138 -5.45 -16.25 -1.42
C LYS A 138 -4.61 -16.12 -2.68
N GLY A 139 -3.38 -16.63 -2.61
CA GLY A 139 -2.42 -16.53 -3.72
C GLY A 139 -1.67 -15.20 -3.79
N ALA A 140 -1.78 -14.34 -2.77
CA ALA A 140 -0.96 -13.13 -2.66
C ALA A 140 0.48 -13.46 -2.24
N ARG A 141 0.65 -14.43 -1.32
CA ARG A 141 1.96 -14.75 -0.72
C ARG A 141 2.93 -15.43 -1.67
N ASP A 142 4.21 -15.09 -1.57
CA ASP A 142 5.31 -15.65 -2.36
C ASP A 142 6.35 -16.36 -1.50
N GLY A 143 6.44 -17.69 -1.62
CA GLY A 143 7.28 -18.50 -0.74
C GLY A 143 6.93 -18.32 0.76
N GLY A 144 5.69 -17.96 1.07
CA GLY A 144 5.25 -17.62 2.43
C GLY A 144 5.52 -16.17 2.85
N ARG A 145 6.06 -15.31 1.98
CA ARG A 145 6.26 -13.89 2.27
C ARG A 145 5.07 -13.06 1.79
N TYR A 146 4.74 -11.99 2.51
CA TYR A 146 3.79 -10.98 2.05
C TYR A 146 4.45 -9.95 1.14
N PHE A 147 3.65 -9.24 0.36
CA PHE A 147 4.08 -8.08 -0.41
C PHE A 147 3.88 -6.79 0.40
N PHE A 148 4.77 -5.83 0.20
CA PHE A 148 4.79 -4.55 0.89
C PHE A 148 4.91 -3.41 -0.11
N PHE A 149 4.13 -2.37 0.09
CA PHE A 149 4.24 -1.11 -0.62
C PHE A 149 3.88 0.03 0.32
N TYR A 150 4.09 1.27 -0.12
CA TYR A 150 3.70 2.45 0.61
C TYR A 150 2.85 3.37 -0.25
N LEU A 151 2.09 4.22 0.44
CA LEU A 151 1.30 5.28 -0.15
C LEU A 151 1.68 6.59 0.53
N GLU A 152 1.95 7.62 -0.27
CA GLU A 152 2.20 8.99 0.19
C GLU A 152 1.08 9.91 -0.27
N ARG A 153 0.51 10.69 0.64
CA ARG A 153 -0.56 11.64 0.36
C ARG A 153 -0.08 12.71 -0.63
N VAL A 154 -0.93 13.06 -1.59
CA VAL A 154 -0.68 14.06 -2.65
C VAL A 154 -0.97 15.48 -2.17
#